data_AF-A0A9D1ZV31-F1
#
_entry.id   AF-A0A9D1ZV31-F1
#
_cell.length_a   1.000
_cell.length_b   1.000
_cell.length_c   1.000
_cell.angle_alpha   90.00
_cell.angle_beta   90.00
_cell.angle_gamma   90.00
#
_symmetry.space_group_name_H-M   'P 1'
#
loop_
_entity.id
_entity.type
_entity.pdbx_description
1 polymer ?
#
loop_
_entity_poly.entity_id
_entity_poly.type
_entity_poly.pdbx_seq_one_letter_code
_entity_poly.pdbx_strand_id
1 'polypeptide(L)'
;TDEALALRGKAGVANARLAFEVYEQAFSSERWARLEAAGANRQRPLWASTGVKNPAYPDTLYVTEIAAPGTVNTMPEATLNATFDHAEVAGNAIEGTYEESTEILNQLEAVGISYNDVVEKLETEGVEKFEVSWKELLDTVTAALSDSK
;
A
#
# COMPACT_ATOMS: atom_id res chain seq x y z
N THR A 1 14.34 -3.19 20.73
CA THR A 1 15.00 -2.11 21.48
C THR A 1 14.16 -0.85 21.35
N ASP A 2 14.51 0.25 22.03
CA ASP A 2 13.77 1.51 21.90
C ASP A 2 13.82 2.04 20.47
N GLU A 3 14.95 1.85 19.78
CA GLU A 3 15.14 2.19 18.36
C GLU A 3 14.14 1.42 17.48
N ALA A 4 14.02 0.09 17.68
CA ALA A 4 13.06 -0.72 16.92
C ALA A 4 11.60 -0.34 17.22
N LEU A 5 11.28 0.01 18.47
CA LEU A 5 9.92 0.44 18.86
C LEU A 5 9.54 1.78 18.23
N ALA A 6 10.51 2.68 18.02
CA ALA A 6 10.34 3.98 17.38
C ALA A 6 10.10 3.91 15.85
N LEU A 7 10.37 2.75 15.22
CA LEU A 7 10.15 2.52 13.79
C LEU A 7 8.76 1.97 13.45
N ARG A 8 7.96 1.58 14.46
CA ARG A 8 6.62 1.03 14.25
C ARG A 8 5.70 2.04 13.54
N GLY A 9 4.92 1.53 12.59
CA GLY A 9 3.97 2.34 11.82
C GLY A 9 4.56 3.13 10.66
N LYS A 10 5.89 3.11 10.46
CA LYS A 10 6.56 3.90 9.41
C LYS A 10 6.76 3.15 8.08
N ALA A 11 7.08 1.85 8.15
CA ALA A 11 7.51 1.07 6.99
C ALA A 11 6.50 1.05 5.83
N GLY A 12 5.20 0.94 6.12
CA GLY A 12 4.16 0.86 5.08
C GLY A 12 4.06 2.14 4.25
N VAL A 13 4.10 3.30 4.91
CA VAL A 13 4.10 4.62 4.25
C VAL A 13 5.40 4.85 3.49
N ALA A 14 6.54 4.57 4.11
CA ALA A 14 7.86 4.70 3.47
C ALA A 14 7.96 3.84 2.20
N ASN A 15 7.48 2.59 2.26
CA ASN A 15 7.45 1.71 1.10
C ASN A 15 6.56 2.26 -0.03
N ALA A 16 5.37 2.76 0.28
CA ALA A 16 4.47 3.34 -0.73
C ALA A 16 5.07 4.59 -1.39
N ARG A 17 5.76 5.44 -0.62
CA ARG A 17 6.48 6.62 -1.12
C ARG A 17 7.59 6.23 -2.10
N LEU A 18 8.41 5.24 -1.76
CA LEU A 18 9.46 4.75 -2.66
C LEU A 18 8.90 4.03 -3.90
N ALA A 19 7.76 3.33 -3.78
CA ALA A 19 7.07 2.77 -4.95
C ALA A 19 6.57 3.87 -5.89
N PHE A 20 6.15 5.02 -5.36
CA PHE A 20 5.77 6.19 -6.15
C PHE A 20 7.00 6.84 -6.83
N GLU A 21 8.16 6.88 -6.17
CA GLU A 21 9.42 7.30 -6.82
C GLU A 21 9.75 6.43 -8.04
N VAL A 22 9.65 5.11 -7.90
CA VAL A 22 9.84 4.17 -9.02
C VAL A 22 8.83 4.42 -10.14
N TYR A 23 7.58 4.73 -9.79
CA TYR A 23 6.55 5.15 -10.76
C TYR A 23 7.00 6.42 -11.52
N GLU A 24 7.41 7.48 -10.83
CA GLU A 24 7.86 8.71 -11.49
C GLU A 24 9.04 8.46 -12.44
N GLN A 25 10.03 7.67 -12.00
CA GLN A 25 11.19 7.30 -12.81
C GLN A 25 10.80 6.47 -14.05
N ALA A 26 9.85 5.54 -13.93
CA ALA A 26 9.39 4.73 -15.06
C ALA A 26 8.72 5.60 -16.15
N PHE A 27 7.91 6.57 -15.71
CA PHE A 27 7.13 7.45 -16.57
C PHE A 27 7.87 8.73 -17.01
N SER A 28 9.09 8.97 -16.52
CA SER A 28 9.98 10.03 -17.02
C SER A 28 10.94 9.56 -18.13
N SER A 29 10.92 8.27 -18.49
CA SER A 29 11.84 7.69 -19.46
C SER A 29 11.52 8.07 -20.92
N GLU A 30 12.54 8.14 -21.79
CA GLU A 30 12.35 8.37 -23.24
C GLU A 30 11.46 7.30 -23.87
N ARG A 31 11.62 6.04 -23.43
CA ARG A 31 10.76 4.94 -23.85
C ARG A 31 9.30 5.24 -23.56
N TRP A 32 8.98 5.72 -22.35
CA TRP A 32 7.62 6.09 -22.00
C TRP A 32 7.11 7.26 -22.83
N ALA A 33 7.91 8.31 -23.01
CA ALA A 33 7.51 9.48 -23.82
C ALA A 33 7.07 9.09 -25.24
N ARG A 34 7.73 8.10 -25.87
CA ARG A 34 7.31 7.56 -27.18
C ARG A 34 5.97 6.81 -27.14
N LEU A 35 5.71 6.06 -26.06
CA LEU A 35 4.43 5.35 -25.87
C LEU A 35 3.28 6.34 -25.62
N GLU A 36 3.52 7.36 -24.80
CA GLU A 36 2.55 8.41 -24.52
C GLU A 36 2.20 9.21 -25.78
N ALA A 37 3.19 9.55 -26.61
CA ALA A 37 2.97 10.18 -27.92
C ALA A 37 2.15 9.31 -28.89
N ALA A 38 2.17 7.98 -28.70
CA ALA A 38 1.36 7.03 -29.45
C ALA A 38 -0.03 6.77 -28.81
N GLY A 39 -0.39 7.46 -27.72
CA GLY A 39 -1.70 7.36 -27.06
C GLY A 39 -1.78 6.32 -25.93
N ALA A 40 -0.64 5.84 -25.41
CA ALA A 40 -0.64 4.90 -24.28
C ALA A 40 -1.12 5.58 -22.98
N ASN A 41 -1.84 4.83 -22.15
CA ASN A 41 -2.29 5.28 -20.82
C ASN A 41 -1.28 4.90 -19.73
N ARG A 42 -0.99 5.81 -18.80
CA ARG A 42 -0.13 5.52 -17.64
C ARG A 42 -0.82 4.52 -16.70
N GLN A 43 -0.08 3.52 -16.24
CA GLN A 43 -0.53 2.66 -15.14
C GLN A 43 -0.38 3.42 -13.83
N ARG A 44 -1.50 3.68 -13.15
CA ARG A 44 -1.55 4.42 -11.89
C ARG A 44 -1.15 3.51 -10.73
N PRO A 45 -0.31 3.97 -9.78
CA PRO A 45 -0.13 3.28 -8.51
C PRO A 45 -1.48 3.20 -7.79
N LEU A 46 -1.77 2.04 -7.21
CA LEU A 46 -2.97 1.81 -6.44
C LEU A 46 -2.58 1.32 -5.04
N TRP A 47 -2.98 2.08 -4.02
CA TRP A 47 -2.77 1.75 -2.62
C TRP A 47 -3.91 0.87 -2.13
N ALA A 48 -3.59 -0.36 -1.73
CA ALA A 48 -4.55 -1.32 -1.20
C ALA A 48 -4.27 -1.65 0.27
N SER A 49 -5.27 -2.24 0.94
CA SER A 49 -5.19 -2.58 2.38
C SER A 49 -4.95 -1.35 3.28
N THR A 50 -5.49 -0.19 2.89
CA THR A 50 -5.27 1.10 3.56
C THR A 50 -6.11 1.31 4.83
N GLY A 51 -6.82 0.27 5.29
CA GLY A 51 -7.43 0.30 6.62
C GLY A 51 -6.39 0.12 7.71
N VAL A 52 -6.28 1.08 8.62
CA VAL A 52 -5.35 1.06 9.76
C VAL A 52 -5.69 -0.09 10.70
N LYS A 53 -4.66 -0.88 11.06
CA LYS A 53 -4.83 -2.12 11.86
C LYS A 53 -4.50 -1.94 13.34
N ASN A 54 -3.85 -0.84 13.71
CA ASN A 54 -3.46 -0.53 15.08
C ASN A 54 -4.22 0.71 15.55
N PRO A 55 -5.08 0.61 16.59
CA PRO A 55 -5.87 1.74 17.07
C PRO A 55 -5.03 2.88 17.68
N ALA A 56 -3.74 2.66 17.93
CA ALA A 56 -2.84 3.71 18.37
C ALA A 56 -2.43 4.69 17.25
N TYR A 57 -2.76 4.40 15.98
CA TYR A 57 -2.47 5.27 14.85
C TYR A 57 -3.75 5.99 14.38
N PRO A 58 -3.62 7.19 13.79
CA PRO A 58 -4.75 7.82 13.11
C PRO A 58 -5.35 6.84 12.10
N ASP A 59 -6.67 6.66 12.11
CA ASP A 59 -7.39 5.74 11.22
C ASP A 59 -7.39 6.18 9.73
N THR A 60 -6.95 7.41 9.47
CA THR A 60 -6.72 8.03 8.16
C THR A 60 -5.26 7.97 7.67
N LEU A 61 -4.33 7.39 8.46
CA LEU A 61 -2.87 7.39 8.19
C LEU A 61 -2.52 6.97 6.75
N TYR A 62 -3.05 5.84 6.28
CA TYR A 62 -2.75 5.31 4.93
C TYR A 62 -3.57 5.98 3.81
N VAL A 63 -4.21 7.11 4.10
CA VAL A 63 -4.84 7.97 3.11
C VAL A 63 -4.09 9.30 3.06
N THR A 64 -3.91 9.96 4.21
CA THR A 64 -3.29 11.28 4.30
C THR A 64 -1.81 11.25 3.92
N GLU A 65 -1.08 10.22 4.37
CA GLU A 65 0.39 10.17 4.20
C GLU A 65 0.87 9.73 2.80
N ILE A 66 -0.05 9.27 1.95
CA ILE A 66 0.25 8.71 0.62
C ILE A 66 -0.67 9.27 -0.48
N ALA A 67 -1.29 10.42 -0.22
CA ALA A 67 -2.03 11.18 -1.22
C ALA A 67 -1.04 11.78 -2.24
N ALA A 68 -1.16 11.40 -3.51
CA ALA A 68 -0.30 11.93 -4.58
C ALA A 68 -1.01 11.95 -5.95
N PRO A 69 -0.61 12.85 -6.88
CA PRO A 69 -1.19 12.90 -8.22
C PRO A 69 -1.06 11.58 -8.98
N GLY A 70 -2.08 11.24 -9.78
CA GLY A 70 -2.04 10.04 -10.62
C GLY A 70 -2.14 8.72 -9.85
N THR A 71 -2.49 8.72 -8.56
CA THR A 71 -2.66 7.50 -7.75
C THR A 71 -4.13 7.14 -7.55
N VAL A 72 -4.40 5.91 -7.11
CA VAL A 72 -5.70 5.42 -6.63
C VAL A 72 -5.52 4.91 -5.19
N ASN A 73 -6.51 5.06 -4.33
CA ASN A 73 -6.57 4.37 -3.05
C ASN A 73 -7.86 3.53 -3.00
N THR A 74 -7.74 2.22 -2.76
CA THR A 74 -8.89 1.33 -2.57
C THR A 74 -9.16 1.16 -1.08
N MET A 75 -9.98 2.07 -0.57
CA MET A 75 -10.28 2.16 0.86
C MET A 75 -11.36 1.16 1.27
N PRO A 76 -11.20 0.45 2.40
CA PRO A 76 -12.33 -0.14 3.09
C PRO A 76 -13.36 0.95 3.48
N GLU A 77 -14.64 0.58 3.56
CA GLU A 77 -15.73 1.54 3.85
C GLU A 77 -15.49 2.34 5.13
N ALA A 78 -15.01 1.71 6.21
CA ALA A 78 -14.70 2.40 7.46
C ALA A 78 -13.62 3.49 7.28
N THR A 79 -12.57 3.21 6.48
CA THR A 79 -11.51 4.17 6.17
C THR A 79 -12.02 5.30 5.29
N LEU A 80 -12.90 5.00 4.32
CA LEU A 80 -13.55 6.02 3.49
C LEU A 80 -14.37 6.98 4.37
N ASN A 81 -15.16 6.45 5.30
CA ASN A 81 -15.99 7.24 6.21
C ASN A 81 -15.13 8.08 7.17
N ALA A 82 -14.09 7.51 7.78
CA ALA A 82 -13.15 8.26 8.62
C ALA A 82 -12.45 9.39 7.84
N THR A 83 -12.05 9.09 6.60
CA THR A 83 -11.45 10.09 5.71
C THR A 83 -12.41 11.23 5.42
N PHE A 84 -13.66 10.92 5.10
CA PHE A 84 -14.70 11.92 4.85
C PHE A 84 -15.00 12.79 6.07
N ASP A 85 -15.03 12.18 7.26
CA ASP A 85 -15.36 12.85 8.51
C ASP A 85 -14.27 13.83 8.96
N HIS A 86 -13.00 13.42 8.93
CA HIS A 86 -11.94 14.17 9.60
C HIS A 86 -10.52 14.06 9.02
N ALA A 87 -10.32 13.59 7.78
CA ALA A 87 -8.97 13.61 7.20
C ALA A 87 -8.50 15.03 6.89
N GLU A 88 -7.24 15.31 7.22
CA GLU A 88 -6.52 16.50 6.79
C GLU A 88 -5.64 16.15 5.58
N VAL A 89 -6.11 16.47 4.37
CA VAL A 89 -5.36 16.22 3.12
C VAL A 89 -4.66 17.50 2.67
N ALA A 90 -3.35 17.59 2.91
CA ALA A 90 -2.53 18.78 2.65
C ALA A 90 -1.99 18.89 1.19
N GLY A 91 -2.47 18.04 0.27
CA GLY A 91 -2.01 18.00 -1.11
C GLY A 91 -1.15 16.75 -1.40
N ASN A 92 -0.02 16.94 -2.09
CA ASN A 92 0.90 15.86 -2.40
C ASN A 92 1.75 15.52 -1.16
N ALA A 93 1.42 14.41 -0.49
CA ALA A 93 2.07 13.93 0.72
C ALA A 93 3.30 13.05 0.44
N ILE A 94 3.63 12.79 -0.83
CA ILE A 94 4.75 11.94 -1.22
C ILE A 94 5.95 12.76 -1.72
N GLU A 95 5.71 13.87 -2.40
CA GLU A 95 6.79 14.71 -2.93
C GLU A 95 7.75 15.19 -1.83
N GLY A 96 9.04 15.04 -2.05
CA GLY A 96 10.09 15.42 -1.10
C GLY A 96 10.34 14.42 0.04
N THR A 97 9.66 13.27 0.07
CA THR A 97 9.76 12.29 1.19
C THR A 97 10.64 11.07 0.90
N TYR A 98 11.27 10.99 -0.28
CA TYR A 98 12.00 9.78 -0.71
C TYR A 98 13.22 9.50 0.16
N GLU A 99 14.05 10.51 0.44
CA GLU A 99 15.24 10.35 1.30
C GLU A 99 14.87 9.88 2.71
N GLU A 100 13.85 10.49 3.32
CA GLU A 100 13.32 10.05 4.63
C GLU A 100 12.82 8.60 4.57
N SER A 101 12.11 8.24 3.50
CA SER A 101 11.55 6.90 3.33
C SER A 101 12.65 5.84 3.14
N THR A 102 13.71 6.16 2.39
CA THR A 102 14.90 5.31 2.27
C THR A 102 15.57 5.12 3.63
N GLU A 103 15.73 6.20 4.40
CA GLU A 103 16.36 6.13 5.71
C GLU A 103 15.54 5.29 6.71
N ILE A 104 14.20 5.37 6.67
CA ILE A 104 13.34 4.49 7.47
C ILE A 104 13.61 3.01 7.17
N LEU A 105 13.74 2.64 5.89
CA LEU A 105 14.05 1.25 5.52
C LEU A 105 15.47 0.84 5.92
N ASN A 106 16.45 1.74 5.81
CA ASN A 106 17.82 1.50 6.29
C ASN A 106 17.87 1.30 7.81
N GLN A 107 17.09 2.07 8.57
CA GLN A 107 16.99 1.92 10.03
C GLN A 107 16.34 0.60 10.42
N LEU A 108 15.38 0.09 9.64
CA LEU A 108 14.82 -1.25 9.85
C LEU A 108 15.88 -2.33 9.65
N GLU A 109 16.68 -2.23 8.58
CA GLU A 109 17.80 -3.13 8.34
C GLU A 109 18.82 -3.09 9.50
N ALA A 110 19.16 -1.89 9.98
CA ALA A 110 20.10 -1.69 11.08
C ALA A 110 19.65 -2.31 12.41
N VAL A 111 18.34 -2.44 12.64
CA VAL A 111 17.79 -3.16 13.81
C VAL A 111 17.53 -4.65 13.53
N GLY A 112 18.00 -5.17 12.38
CA GLY A 112 17.94 -6.58 12.01
C GLY A 112 16.67 -7.02 11.31
N ILE A 113 15.92 -6.10 10.69
CA ILE A 113 14.71 -6.40 9.91
C ILE A 113 15.03 -6.26 8.42
N SER A 114 15.28 -7.39 7.75
CA SER A 114 15.50 -7.44 6.30
C SER A 114 14.24 -7.06 5.53
N TYR A 115 14.32 -6.02 4.70
CA TYR A 115 13.21 -5.64 3.82
C TYR A 115 12.86 -6.75 2.83
N ASN A 116 13.87 -7.42 2.26
CA ASN A 116 13.69 -8.49 1.28
C ASN A 116 12.95 -9.69 1.90
N ASP A 117 13.35 -10.11 3.09
CA ASP A 117 12.72 -11.23 3.80
C ASP A 117 11.27 -10.90 4.14
N VAL A 118 11.00 -9.64 4.52
CA VAL A 118 9.64 -9.18 4.83
C VAL A 118 8.76 -9.22 3.57
N VAL A 119 9.21 -8.69 2.43
CA VAL A 119 8.37 -8.67 1.21
C VAL A 119 8.16 -10.08 0.64
N GLU A 120 9.16 -10.95 0.68
CA GLU A 120 9.02 -12.36 0.28
C GLU A 120 7.98 -13.08 1.14
N LYS A 121 8.06 -12.86 2.46
CA LYS A 121 7.09 -13.42 3.40
C LYS A 121 5.68 -12.87 3.16
N LEU A 122 5.54 -11.56 2.95
CA LEU A 122 4.25 -10.93 2.68
C LEU A 122 3.61 -11.43 1.38
N GLU A 123 4.41 -11.65 0.34
CA GLU A 123 3.95 -12.23 -0.92
C GLU A 123 3.43 -13.66 -0.71
N THR A 124 4.23 -14.51 -0.05
CA THR A 124 3.87 -15.90 0.25
C THR A 124 2.57 -15.98 1.07
N GLU A 125 2.52 -15.28 2.21
CA GLU A 125 1.32 -15.25 3.05
C GLU A 125 0.12 -14.60 2.34
N GLY A 126 0.37 -13.66 1.43
CA GLY A 126 -0.66 -13.03 0.62
C GLY A 126 -1.36 -14.03 -0.29
N VAL A 127 -0.59 -14.81 -1.04
CA VAL A 127 -1.10 -15.87 -1.93
C VAL A 127 -1.88 -16.92 -1.12
N GLU A 128 -1.33 -17.37 0.01
CA GLU A 128 -2.00 -18.34 0.88
C GLU A 128 -3.36 -17.83 1.38
N LYS A 129 -3.44 -16.58 1.83
CA LYS A 129 -4.70 -15.96 2.27
C LYS A 129 -5.73 -15.88 1.14
N PHE A 130 -5.29 -15.57 -0.08
CA PHE A 130 -6.18 -15.60 -1.24
C PHE A 130 -6.72 -17.00 -1.51
N GLU A 131 -5.88 -18.04 -1.48
CA GLU A 131 -6.34 -19.42 -1.66
C GLU A 131 -7.35 -19.85 -0.59
N VAL A 132 -7.13 -19.50 0.66
CA VAL A 132 -8.06 -19.79 1.76
C VAL A 132 -9.41 -19.11 1.51
N SER A 133 -9.41 -17.81 1.24
CA SER A 133 -10.65 -17.06 0.97
C SER A 133 -11.42 -17.59 -0.25
N TRP A 134 -10.71 -18.10 -1.26
CA TRP A 134 -11.32 -18.72 -2.43
C TRP A 134 -11.99 -20.07 -2.09
N LYS A 135 -11.33 -20.91 -1.28
CA LYS A 135 -11.91 -22.18 -0.81
C LYS A 135 -13.16 -21.93 0.03
N GLU A 136 -13.12 -20.96 0.94
CA GLU A 136 -14.29 -20.55 1.74
C GLU A 136 -15.48 -20.10 0.87
N LEU A 137 -15.21 -19.35 -0.20
CA LEU A 137 -16.23 -18.97 -1.19
C LEU A 137 -16.83 -20.21 -1.88
N LEU A 138 -15.99 -21.13 -2.35
CA LEU A 138 -16.44 -22.36 -3.02
C LEU A 138 -17.29 -23.24 -2.10
N ASP A 139 -16.89 -23.39 -0.85
CA ASP A 139 -17.63 -24.15 0.17
C ASP A 139 -19.00 -23.53 0.42
N THR A 140 -19.05 -22.20 0.57
CA THR A 140 -20.30 -21.46 0.76
C THR A 140 -21.27 -21.64 -0.40
N VAL A 141 -20.78 -21.50 -1.65
CA VAL A 141 -21.61 -21.68 -2.85
C VAL A 141 -22.07 -23.14 -2.98
N THR A 142 -21.21 -24.09 -2.68
CA THR A 142 -21.53 -25.53 -2.75
C THR A 142 -22.61 -25.93 -1.73
N ALA A 143 -22.51 -25.41 -0.50
CA ALA A 143 -23.52 -25.60 0.53
C ALA A 143 -24.88 -25.04 0.07
N ALA A 144 -24.91 -23.79 -0.42
CA ALA A 144 -26.13 -23.15 -0.91
C ALA A 144 -26.78 -23.92 -2.08
N LEU A 145 -25.98 -24.44 -3.02
CA LEU A 145 -26.49 -25.26 -4.13
C LEU A 145 -27.05 -26.60 -3.65
N SER A 146 -26.44 -27.20 -2.62
CA SER A 146 -26.91 -28.47 -2.06
C SER A 146 -28.21 -28.31 -1.29
N ASP A 147 -28.35 -27.23 -0.51
CA ASP A 147 -29.57 -26.91 0.26
C ASP A 147 -30.75 -26.50 -0.64
N SER A 148 -30.48 -26.08 -1.87
CA SER A 148 -31.51 -25.69 -2.85
C SER A 148 -32.14 -26.86 -3.62
N LYS A 149 -31.68 -28.10 -3.41
CA LYS A 149 -32.20 -29.33 -4.01
C LYS A 149 -33.19 -30.05 -3.10
#